data_AF-A0A2N6C5A1-F1
#
_entry.id   AF-A0A2N6C5A1-F1
#
_cell.length_a   1.000
_cell.length_b   1.000
_cell.length_c   1.000
_cell.angle_alpha   90.00
_cell.angle_beta   90.00
_cell.angle_gamma   90.00
#
_symmetry.space_group_name_H-M   'P 1'
#
loop_
_entity.id
_entity.type
_entity.pdbx_description
1 polymer ?
#
loop_
_entity_poly.entity_id
_entity_poly.type
_entity_poly.pdbx_seq_one_letter_code
_entity_poly.pdbx_strand_id
1 'polypeptide(L)'
;MDMDFLYDWHFEEPGESLRIHMTNVKEDNNFFEVVLIMQSREISGAALAWVLIRFPAMTMKVLSMIYWQAFRLWLKKTPYYDHPKYVRERKA
;
A
#
# COMPACT_ATOMS: atom_id res chain seq x y z
N MET A 1 15.20 12.77 3.77
CA MET A 1 14.03 12.57 2.88
C MET A 1 12.90 13.30 3.57
N ASP A 2 12.37 14.34 2.94
CA ASP A 2 11.28 15.12 3.50
C ASP A 2 9.97 14.36 3.27
N MET A 3 9.14 14.26 4.30
CA MET A 3 7.92 13.43 4.29
C MET A 3 6.66 14.27 4.53
N ASP A 4 6.77 15.56 4.24
CA ASP A 4 5.75 16.59 4.22
C ASP A 4 4.85 16.46 2.97
N PHE A 5 4.14 15.34 2.86
CA PHE A 5 3.11 15.19 1.83
C PHE A 5 1.74 15.56 2.39
N LEU A 6 0.97 16.32 1.61
CA LEU A 6 -0.47 16.45 1.79
C LEU A 6 -1.14 15.27 1.10
N TYR A 7 -2.08 14.63 1.79
CA TYR A 7 -2.81 13.49 1.27
C TYR A 7 -4.20 13.94 0.86
N ASP A 8 -4.51 13.83 -0.43
CA ASP A 8 -5.83 14.04 -0.97
C ASP A 8 -6.50 12.69 -1.23
N TRP A 9 -7.72 12.52 -0.73
CA TRP A 9 -8.46 11.27 -0.77
C TRP A 9 -9.84 11.49 -1.36
N HIS A 10 -10.15 10.74 -2.41
CA HIS A 10 -11.48 10.69 -2.99
C HIS A 10 -12.07 9.29 -2.90
N PHE A 11 -13.30 9.22 -2.40
CA PHE A 11 -14.07 8.00 -2.26
C PHE A 11 -15.36 8.12 -3.06
N GLU A 12 -15.64 7.13 -3.89
CA GLU A 12 -16.95 6.98 -4.52
C GLU A 12 -17.94 6.31 -3.55
N GLU A 13 -19.22 6.63 -3.69
CA GLU A 13 -20.28 5.93 -2.94
C GLU A 13 -20.30 4.44 -3.34
N PRO A 14 -20.27 3.50 -2.38
CA PRO A 14 -20.25 2.08 -2.71
C PRO A 14 -21.51 1.63 -3.47
N GLY A 15 -21.33 1.05 -4.66
CA GLY A 15 -22.41 0.45 -5.46
C GLY A 15 -21.98 -0.86 -6.10
N GLU A 16 -22.31 -1.06 -7.39
CA GLU A 16 -21.78 -2.19 -8.17
C GLU A 16 -20.25 -2.16 -8.31
N SER A 17 -19.66 -0.97 -8.21
CA SER A 17 -18.22 -0.76 -8.14
C SER A 17 -17.87 0.22 -7.03
N LEU A 18 -16.62 0.17 -6.59
CA LEU A 18 -16.08 1.13 -5.64
C LEU A 18 -14.68 1.54 -6.12
N ARG A 19 -14.50 2.84 -6.34
CA ARG A 19 -13.19 3.43 -6.60
C ARG A 19 -12.75 4.26 -5.41
N ILE A 20 -11.47 4.10 -5.07
CA ILE A 20 -10.78 4.92 -4.09
C ILE A 20 -9.54 5.48 -4.77
N HIS A 21 -9.35 6.78 -4.62
CA HIS A 21 -8.24 7.52 -5.20
C HIS A 21 -7.48 8.23 -4.08
N MET A 22 -6.16 8.13 -4.14
CA MET A 22 -5.25 8.75 -3.18
C MET A 22 -4.15 9.46 -3.96
N THR A 23 -3.97 10.75 -3.68
CA THR A 23 -2.87 11.55 -4.25
C THR A 23 -2.01 12.14 -3.14
N ASN A 24 -0.70 12.05 -3.30
CA ASN A 24 0.27 12.75 -2.48
C ASN A 24 0.67 14.05 -3.20
N VAL A 25 0.35 15.19 -2.59
CA VAL A 25 0.68 16.51 -3.10
C VAL A 25 1.84 17.09 -2.28
N LYS A 26 2.83 17.65 -2.95
CA LYS A 26 3.93 18.40 -2.33
C LYS A 26 4.29 19.60 -3.21
N GLU A 27 4.40 20.79 -2.61
CA GLU A 27 4.74 22.03 -3.33
C GLU A 27 3.89 22.25 -4.59
N ASP A 28 2.57 22.06 -4.46
CA ASP A 28 1.57 22.15 -5.54
C ASP A 28 1.73 21.16 -6.70
N ASN A 29 2.60 20.14 -6.56
CA ASN A 29 2.79 19.08 -7.53
C ASN A 29 2.24 17.74 -7.04
N ASN A 30 1.55 17.02 -7.93
CA ASN A 30 1.11 15.65 -7.71
C ASN A 30 2.33 14.72 -7.79
N PHE A 31 2.84 14.30 -6.64
CA PHE A 31 4.04 13.49 -6.53
C PHE A 31 3.76 12.00 -6.79
N PHE A 32 2.62 11.52 -6.33
CA PHE A 32 2.26 10.11 -6.43
C PHE A 32 0.74 9.93 -6.37
N GLU A 33 0.23 9.02 -7.19
CA GLU A 33 -1.19 8.73 -7.32
C GLU A 33 -1.42 7.21 -7.26
N VAL A 34 -2.44 6.80 -6.51
CA VAL A 34 -2.85 5.39 -6.39
C VAL A 34 -4.35 5.29 -6.56
N VAL A 35 -4.78 4.29 -7.34
CA VAL A 35 -6.19 3.98 -7.56
C VAL A 35 -6.47 2.54 -7.16
N LEU A 36 -7.45 2.36 -6.28
CA LEU A 36 -8.03 1.07 -5.96
C LEU A 36 -9.41 0.98 -6.60
N ILE A 37 -9.61 -0.02 -7.46
CA ILE A 37 -10.90 -0.28 -8.11
C ILE A 37 -11.38 -1.66 -7.65
N MET A 38 -12.62 -1.70 -7.17
CA MET A 38 -13.28 -2.91 -6.72
C MET A 38 -14.62 -3.06 -7.43
N GLN A 39 -15.07 -4.30 -7.51
CA GLN A 39 -16.37 -4.68 -8.07
C GLN A 39 -17.12 -5.42 -6.97
N SER A 40 -18.38 -5.06 -6.80
CA SER A 40 -19.28 -5.77 -5.88
C SER A 40 -19.44 -7.20 -6.34
N ARG A 41 -19.42 -8.12 -5.38
CA ARG A 41 -19.56 -9.56 -5.59
C ARG A 41 -20.60 -10.03 -4.61
N GLU A 42 -21.64 -10.68 -5.11
CA GLU A 42 -22.67 -11.27 -4.26
C GLU A 42 -22.05 -12.31 -3.31
N ILE A 43 -22.47 -12.27 -2.05
CA ILE A 43 -22.03 -13.20 -1.03
C ILE A 43 -22.79 -14.52 -1.23
N SER A 44 -22.23 -15.40 -2.05
CA SER A 44 -22.71 -16.77 -2.22
C SER A 44 -21.76 -17.78 -1.58
N GLY A 45 -22.26 -18.98 -1.29
CA GLY A 45 -21.42 -20.06 -0.74
C GLY A 45 -20.23 -20.40 -1.64
N ALA A 46 -20.43 -20.41 -2.97
CA ALA A 46 -19.36 -20.66 -3.93
C ALA A 46 -18.30 -19.54 -3.94
N ALA A 47 -18.74 -18.28 -3.89
CA ALA A 47 -17.83 -17.14 -3.81
C ALA A 47 -16.97 -17.17 -2.53
N LEU A 48 -17.59 -17.50 -1.39
CA LEU A 48 -16.88 -17.63 -0.12
C LEU A 48 -15.90 -18.81 -0.11
N ALA A 49 -16.30 -19.98 -0.63
CA ALA A 49 -15.41 -21.12 -0.74
C ALA A 49 -14.18 -20.81 -1.63
N TRP A 50 -14.39 -20.08 -2.72
CA TRP A 50 -13.31 -19.62 -3.58
C TRP A 50 -12.33 -18.68 -2.86
N VAL A 51 -12.85 -17.76 -2.05
CA VAL A 51 -12.07 -16.84 -1.21
C VAL A 51 -11.19 -17.63 -0.23
N LEU A 52 -11.73 -18.65 0.44
CA LEU A 52 -10.97 -19.47 1.40
C LEU A 52 -9.75 -20.17 0.79
N ILE A 53 -9.81 -20.54 -0.49
CA ILE A 53 -8.69 -21.17 -1.21
C ILE A 53 -7.72 -20.10 -1.75
N ARG A 54 -8.26 -19.01 -2.30
CA ARG A 54 -7.48 -17.98 -3.01
C ARG A 54 -6.60 -17.14 -2.10
N PHE A 55 -7.08 -16.79 -0.90
CA PHE A 55 -6.41 -15.84 -0.01
C PHE A 55 -5.15 -16.42 0.64
N PRO A 56 -5.13 -17.66 1.16
CA PRO A 56 -3.90 -18.26 1.69
C PRO A 56 -2.75 -18.25 0.66
N ALA A 57 -3.04 -18.63 -0.60
CA ALA A 57 -2.05 -18.59 -1.67
C ALA A 57 -1.59 -17.16 -2.00
N MET A 58 -2.51 -16.19 -1.96
CA MET A 58 -2.19 -14.78 -2.15
C MET A 58 -1.23 -14.27 -1.07
N THR A 59 -1.53 -14.56 0.20
CA THR A 59 -0.71 -14.14 1.35
C THR A 59 0.71 -14.68 1.23
N MET A 60 0.88 -15.97 0.92
CA MET A 60 2.21 -16.56 0.73
C MET A 60 2.97 -15.92 -0.42
N LYS A 61 2.29 -15.56 -1.52
CA LYS A 61 2.90 -14.84 -2.64
C LYS A 61 3.36 -13.44 -2.23
N VAL A 62 2.52 -12.67 -1.54
CA VAL A 62 2.85 -11.31 -1.08
C VAL A 62 4.05 -11.34 -0.15
N LEU A 63 4.04 -12.24 0.84
CA LEU A 63 5.17 -12.40 1.76
C LEU A 63 6.46 -12.74 1.02
N SER A 64 6.43 -13.77 0.17
CA SER A 64 7.64 -14.16 -0.58
C SER A 64 8.20 -13.03 -1.45
N MET A 65 7.34 -12.22 -2.09
CA MET A 65 7.79 -11.07 -2.85
C MET A 65 8.40 -9.97 -1.98
N ILE A 66 7.81 -9.66 -0.82
CA ILE A 66 8.35 -8.67 0.13
C ILE A 66 9.72 -9.13 0.64
N TYR A 67 9.84 -10.37 1.11
CA TYR A 67 11.10 -10.91 1.64
C TYR A 67 12.16 -11.02 0.55
N TRP A 68 11.79 -11.37 -0.68
CA TRP A 68 12.73 -11.38 -1.80
C TRP A 68 13.30 -9.99 -2.09
N GLN A 69 12.45 -8.95 -2.11
CA GLN A 69 12.95 -7.57 -2.30
C GLN A 69 13.81 -7.13 -1.12
N ALA A 70 13.41 -7.43 0.12
CA ALA A 70 14.21 -7.12 1.31
C ALA A 70 15.59 -7.79 1.25
N PHE A 71 15.66 -9.06 0.84
CA PHE A 71 16.91 -9.79 0.63
C PHE A 71 17.79 -9.14 -0.45
N ARG A 72 17.20 -8.71 -1.58
CA ARG A 72 17.92 -7.98 -2.63
C ARG A 72 18.48 -6.64 -2.13
N LEU A 73 17.72 -5.89 -1.33
CA LEU A 73 18.16 -4.63 -0.74
C LEU A 73 19.30 -4.84 0.27
N TRP A 74 19.24 -5.93 1.04
CA TRP A 74 20.28 -6.36 1.97
C TRP A 74 21.58 -6.69 1.25
N LEU A 75 21.52 -7.49 0.17
CA LEU A 75 22.69 -7.76 -0.68
C LEU A 75 23.31 -6.49 -1.27
N LYS A 76 22.47 -5.49 -1.62
CA LYS A 76 22.91 -4.19 -2.11
C LYS A 76 23.43 -3.24 -1.04
N LYS A 77 23.39 -3.62 0.25
CA LYS A 77 23.75 -2.77 1.40
C LYS A 77 23.08 -1.39 1.34
N THR A 78 21.80 -1.37 0.97
CA THR A 78 21.04 -0.12 0.79
C THR A 78 20.99 0.65 2.12
N PRO A 79 21.33 1.95 2.16
CA PRO A 79 21.30 2.73 3.40
C PRO A 79 19.87 2.88 3.92
N TYR A 80 19.72 2.78 5.24
CA TYR A 80 18.46 3.04 5.92
C TYR A 80 18.37 4.52 6.30
N TYR A 81 17.27 5.18 5.93
CA TYR A 81 17.00 6.56 6.28
C TYR A 81 15.96 6.60 7.41
N ASP A 82 16.37 7.10 8.57
CA ASP A 82 15.48 7.28 9.71
C ASP A 82 14.34 8.27 9.39
N HIS A 83 13.17 8.00 9.97
CA HIS A 83 12.03 8.90 9.88
C HIS A 83 12.37 10.26 10.55
N PRO A 84 12.15 11.42 9.90
CA PRO A 84 12.57 12.74 10.39
C PRO A 84 12.16 13.05 11.83
N LYS A 85 10.96 12.61 12.24
CA LYS A 85 10.45 12.69 13.61
C LYS A 85 11.39 12.11 14.68
N TYR A 86 12.06 10.98 14.42
CA TYR A 86 12.89 10.28 15.40
C TYR A 86 14.39 10.60 15.28
N VAL A 87 14.80 11.30 14.21
CA VAL A 87 16.21 11.71 14.02
C VAL A 87 16.65 12.74 15.08
N ARG A 88 15.72 13.53 15.62
CA ARG A 88 16.02 14.56 16.63
C ARG A 88 16.20 14.01 18.06
N GLU A 89 15.57 12.88 18.40
CA GLU A 89 15.60 12.33 19.77
C GLU A 89 16.90 11.56 20.11
N ARG A 90 17.67 11.10 19.12
CA ARG A 90 18.94 10.37 19.34
C ARG A 90 20.18 11.25 19.49
N LYS A 91 20.05 12.57 19.40
CA LYS A 91 21.15 13.55 19.55
C LYS A 91 21.07 14.38 20.84
N ALA A 92 20.16 14.03 21.75
CA ALA A 92 20.02 14.65 23.07
C ALA A 92 20.66 13.77 24.15
#